data_AF-A0A3D1LBD9-F1
#
_entry.id   AF-A0A3D1LBD9-F1
#
_cell.length_a   1.000
_cell.length_b   1.000
_cell.length_c   1.000
_cell.angle_alpha   90.00
_cell.angle_beta   90.00
_cell.angle_gamma   90.00
#
_symmetry.space_group_name_H-M   'P 1'
#
loop_
_entity.id
_entity.type
_entity.pdbx_description
1 polymer ?
#
loop_
_entity_poly.entity_id
_entity_poly.type
_entity_poly.pdbx_seq_one_letter_code
_entity_poly.pdbx_strand_id
1 'polypeptide(L)'
;MKHTNQLIGCCGLDCEACDARIATITNDTALREKTAALWSKLNGVPITPDMMSCTGCRVDGPKTPFCDKLCPIHTCVREKGFDTCADCAEIKNCKAAGEIFANSPEALYNLTDGDSIQTDER
;
A
#
# COMPACT_ATOMS: atom_id res chain seq x y z
N MET A 1 18.03 -3.75 8.18
CA MET A 1 17.89 -4.66 7.02
C MET A 1 16.96 -3.96 6.04
N LYS A 2 17.28 -3.95 4.75
CA LYS A 2 16.45 -3.30 3.73
C LYS A 2 15.24 -4.20 3.47
N HIS A 3 14.02 -3.70 3.63
CA HIS A 3 12.78 -4.43 3.31
C HIS A 3 12.85 -4.99 1.89
N THR A 4 13.10 -6.30 1.78
CA THR A 4 13.48 -6.96 0.52
C THR A 4 12.30 -7.11 -0.44
N ASN A 5 11.07 -7.16 0.06
CA ASN A 5 9.88 -7.21 -0.77
C ASN A 5 9.46 -5.80 -1.23
N GLN A 6 9.70 -5.50 -2.52
CA GLN A 6 9.30 -4.23 -3.16
C GLN A 6 7.78 -4.09 -3.35
N LEU A 7 7.01 -5.17 -3.14
CA LEU A 7 5.55 -5.16 -3.20
C LEU A 7 4.90 -4.78 -1.88
N ILE A 8 5.65 -4.76 -0.78
CA ILE A 8 5.17 -4.10 0.44
C ILE A 8 5.27 -2.60 0.24
N GLY A 9 4.14 -1.91 0.24
CA GLY A 9 4.07 -0.48 0.03
C GLY A 9 4.80 0.33 1.11
N CYS A 10 4.99 1.63 0.88
CA CYS A 10 5.59 2.54 1.85
C CYS A 10 4.88 2.49 3.21
N CYS A 11 3.57 2.25 3.21
CA CYS A 11 2.73 2.10 4.39
C CYS A 11 2.64 0.67 4.95
N GLY A 12 3.24 -0.34 4.31
CA GLY A 12 3.12 -1.74 4.72
C GLY A 12 2.01 -2.53 4.05
N LEU A 13 1.09 -1.89 3.33
CA LEU A 13 0.07 -2.61 2.57
C LEU A 13 0.70 -3.50 1.50
N ASP A 14 0.20 -4.73 1.40
CA ASP A 14 0.70 -5.70 0.44
C ASP A 14 0.11 -5.43 -0.96
N CYS A 15 0.96 -4.95 -1.88
CA CYS A 15 0.54 -4.72 -3.25
C CYS A 15 0.38 -6.03 -4.02
N GLU A 16 0.95 -7.15 -3.59
CA GLU A 16 0.78 -8.46 -4.25
C GLU A 16 -0.68 -8.90 -4.24
N ALA A 17 -1.37 -8.68 -3.12
CA ALA A 17 -2.79 -8.94 -2.94
C ALA A 17 -3.73 -7.81 -3.42
N CYS A 18 -3.19 -6.70 -3.95
CA CYS A 18 -3.99 -5.53 -4.32
C CYS A 18 -4.67 -5.73 -5.68
N ASP A 19 -6.00 -5.69 -5.72
CA ASP A 19 -6.79 -5.82 -6.96
C ASP A 19 -6.37 -4.83 -8.05
N ALA A 20 -6.05 -3.57 -7.69
CA ALA A 20 -5.59 -2.57 -8.66
C ALA A 20 -4.29 -3.00 -9.37
N ARG A 21 -3.37 -3.61 -8.63
CA ARG A 21 -2.12 -4.12 -9.18
C ARG A 21 -2.36 -5.39 -9.98
N ILE A 22 -3.10 -6.34 -9.43
CA ILE A 22 -3.46 -7.59 -10.11
C ILE A 22 -4.09 -7.26 -11.46
N ALA A 23 -5.09 -6.40 -11.49
CA ALA A 23 -5.78 -5.98 -12.71
C ALA A 23 -4.86 -5.28 -13.71
N THR A 24 -3.84 -4.55 -13.23
CA THR A 24 -2.85 -3.89 -14.09
C THR A 24 -1.92 -4.91 -14.74
N ILE A 25 -1.37 -5.85 -13.98
CA ILE A 25 -0.37 -6.81 -14.49
C ILE A 25 -1.01 -7.91 -15.35
N THR A 26 -2.26 -8.30 -15.07
CA THR A 26 -3.01 -9.30 -15.86
C THR A 26 -3.84 -8.67 -16.98
N ASN A 27 -3.88 -7.33 -17.04
CA ASN A 27 -4.75 -6.57 -17.92
C ASN A 27 -6.25 -6.95 -17.80
N ASP A 28 -6.71 -7.17 -16.57
CA ASP A 28 -8.08 -7.58 -16.27
C ASP A 28 -9.03 -6.37 -16.15
N THR A 29 -9.78 -6.11 -17.22
CA THR A 29 -10.79 -5.03 -17.25
C THR A 29 -11.93 -5.24 -16.26
N ALA A 30 -12.40 -6.48 -16.07
CA ALA A 30 -13.51 -6.76 -15.18
C ALA A 30 -13.12 -6.50 -13.72
N LEU A 31 -11.89 -6.84 -13.34
CA LEU A 31 -11.36 -6.52 -12.01
C LEU A 31 -11.20 -5.00 -11.82
N ARG A 32 -10.72 -4.26 -12.83
CA ARG A 32 -10.67 -2.77 -12.75
C ARG A 32 -12.05 -2.17 -12.49
N GLU A 33 -13.07 -2.63 -13.20
CA GLU A 33 -14.46 -2.16 -13.02
C GLU A 33 -15.00 -2.47 -11.62
N LYS A 34 -14.82 -3.70 -11.15
CA LYS A 34 -15.24 -4.13 -9.82
C LYS A 34 -14.55 -3.31 -8.72
N THR A 35 -13.24 -3.14 -8.81
CA THR A 35 -12.45 -2.39 -7.83
C THR A 35 -12.83 -0.91 -7.83
N ALA A 36 -12.97 -0.30 -9.01
CA ALA A 36 -13.39 1.09 -9.15
C ALA A 36 -14.77 1.34 -8.52
N ALA A 37 -15.75 0.46 -8.78
CA ALA A 37 -17.08 0.56 -8.20
C ALA A 37 -17.07 0.41 -6.67
N LEU A 38 -16.33 -0.56 -6.14
CA LEU A 38 -16.20 -0.77 -4.70
C LEU A 38 -15.54 0.44 -4.03
N TRP A 39 -14.42 0.91 -4.56
CA TRP A 39 -13.68 2.03 -3.98
C TRP A 39 -14.47 3.33 -4.08
N SER A 40 -15.24 3.53 -5.16
CA SER A 40 -16.16 4.67 -5.26
C SER A 40 -17.17 4.67 -4.12
N LYS A 41 -17.77 3.51 -3.84
CA LYS A 41 -18.75 3.35 -2.76
C LYS A 41 -18.12 3.60 -1.39
N LEU A 42 -16.92 3.07 -1.13
CA LEU A 42 -16.25 3.21 0.16
C LEU A 42 -15.79 4.65 0.44
N ASN A 43 -15.38 5.38 -0.59
CA ASN A 43 -14.81 6.72 -0.44
C ASN A 43 -15.83 7.85 -0.74
N GLY A 44 -17.02 7.53 -1.23
CA GLY A 44 -18.05 8.52 -1.56
C GLY A 44 -17.69 9.44 -2.73
N VAL A 45 -16.73 9.05 -3.57
CA VAL A 45 -16.26 9.82 -4.73
C VAL A 45 -16.23 8.95 -5.98
N PRO A 46 -16.50 9.48 -7.18
CA PRO A 46 -16.39 8.71 -8.42
C PRO A 46 -14.94 8.29 -8.69
N ILE A 47 -14.71 6.98 -8.78
CA ILE A 47 -13.46 6.36 -9.24
C ILE A 47 -13.81 5.53 -10.47
N THR A 48 -13.11 5.76 -11.56
CA THR A 48 -13.36 5.11 -12.85
C THR A 48 -12.34 4.00 -13.12
N PRO A 49 -12.66 2.99 -13.97
CA PRO A 49 -11.77 1.86 -14.23
C PRO A 49 -10.40 2.26 -14.81
N ASP A 50 -10.33 3.33 -15.59
CA ASP A 50 -9.09 3.91 -16.14
C ASP A 50 -8.16 4.49 -15.06
N MET A 51 -8.72 4.91 -13.91
CA MET A 51 -7.94 5.33 -12.73
C MET A 51 -7.31 4.13 -11.98
N MET A 52 -7.70 2.89 -12.32
CA MET A 52 -7.25 1.67 -11.63
C MET A 52 -5.97 1.05 -12.20
N SER A 53 -5.05 1.89 -12.69
CA SER A 53 -3.73 1.46 -13.17
C SER A 53 -2.67 1.64 -12.08
N CYS A 54 -2.06 0.56 -11.59
CA CYS A 54 -1.08 0.60 -10.51
C CYS A 54 -0.09 -0.57 -10.56
N THR A 55 1.20 -0.32 -10.32
CA THR A 55 2.23 -1.38 -10.19
C THR A 55 2.71 -1.62 -8.75
N GLY A 56 2.23 -0.83 -7.79
CA GLY A 56 2.69 -0.80 -6.39
C GLY A 56 3.60 0.40 -6.13
N CYS A 57 3.46 1.07 -4.98
CA CYS A 57 4.00 2.44 -4.75
C CYS A 57 5.53 2.57 -4.72
N ARG A 58 6.26 1.46 -4.56
CA ARG A 58 7.73 1.38 -4.58
C ARG A 58 8.29 0.77 -5.88
N VAL A 59 7.41 0.32 -6.78
CA VAL A 59 7.78 -0.24 -8.08
C VAL A 59 7.60 0.82 -9.15
N ASP A 60 8.46 0.86 -10.17
CA ASP A 60 8.28 1.76 -11.30
C ASP A 60 6.96 1.49 -12.06
N GLY A 61 6.46 2.50 -12.76
CA GLY A 61 5.23 2.42 -13.56
C GLY A 61 4.02 3.12 -12.94
N PRO A 62 2.82 2.90 -13.48
CA PRO A 62 1.62 3.66 -13.12
C PRO A 62 1.25 3.47 -11.64
N LYS A 63 0.50 4.45 -11.13
CA LYS A 63 -0.08 4.47 -9.79
C LYS A 63 -1.49 5.00 -9.91
N THR A 64 -2.38 4.56 -9.02
CA THR A 64 -3.69 5.20 -8.91
C THR A 64 -3.51 6.69 -8.59
N PRO A 65 -4.42 7.57 -9.01
CA PRO A 65 -4.30 9.01 -8.76
C PRO A 65 -4.08 9.35 -7.28
N PHE A 66 -4.69 8.60 -6.37
CA PHE A 66 -4.48 8.75 -4.93
C PHE A 66 -3.03 8.44 -4.53
N CYS A 67 -2.53 7.25 -4.89
CA CYS A 67 -1.17 6.85 -4.53
C CYS A 67 -0.09 7.73 -5.18
N ASP A 68 -0.35 8.28 -6.38
CA ASP A 68 0.60 9.15 -7.08
C ASP A 68 0.68 10.57 -6.49
N LYS A 69 -0.47 11.16 -6.16
CA LYS A 69 -0.56 12.61 -5.90
C LYS A 69 -1.09 13.00 -4.52
N LEU A 70 -1.88 12.15 -3.88
CA LEU A 70 -2.64 12.51 -2.68
C LEU A 70 -2.22 11.76 -1.43
N CYS A 71 -1.56 10.60 -1.56
CA CYS A 71 -1.18 9.76 -0.44
C CYS A 71 -0.12 10.47 0.43
N PRO A 72 -0.44 10.87 1.67
CA PRO A 72 0.49 11.62 2.52
C PRO A 72 1.70 10.78 2.95
N ILE A 73 1.55 9.46 3.03
CA ILE A 73 2.65 8.54 3.36
C ILE A 73 3.66 8.46 2.22
N HIS A 74 3.18 8.35 0.98
CA HIS A 74 4.07 8.27 -0.19
C HIS A 74 4.89 9.54 -0.33
N THR A 75 4.25 10.71 -0.20
CA THR A 75 4.93 12.01 -0.18
C THR A 75 5.95 12.10 0.95
N CYS A 76 5.56 11.75 2.19
CA CYS A 76 6.44 11.81 3.36
C CYS A 76 7.68 10.91 3.22
N VAL A 77 7.50 9.67 2.75
CA VAL A 77 8.62 8.73 2.53
C VAL A 77 9.58 9.27 1.47
N ARG A 78 9.06 9.81 0.37
CA ARG A 78 9.88 10.45 -0.68
C ARG A 78 10.65 11.67 -0.16
N GLU A 79 9.99 12.57 0.55
CA GLU A 79 10.61 13.80 1.08
C GLU A 79 11.71 13.50 2.10
N LYS A 80 11.53 12.46 2.90
CA LYS A 80 12.52 12.03 3.90
C LYS A 80 13.63 11.13 3.34
N GLY A 81 13.52 10.70 2.08
CA GLY A 81 14.46 9.76 1.48
C GLY A 81 14.42 8.36 2.11
N PHE A 82 13.25 7.96 2.61
CA PHE A 82 13.02 6.63 3.19
C PHE A 82 12.61 5.62 2.11
N ASP A 83 12.81 4.33 2.38
CA ASP A 83 12.28 3.25 1.55
C ASP A 83 10.82 2.97 1.94
N THR A 84 10.54 2.96 3.24
CA THR A 84 9.19 2.75 3.81
C THR A 84 8.98 3.53 5.11
N CYS A 85 7.78 3.49 5.68
CA CYS A 85 7.52 4.02 7.02
C CYS A 85 8.36 3.35 8.11
N ALA A 86 8.89 2.14 7.90
CA ALA A 86 9.73 1.44 8.88
C ALA A 86 11.05 2.17 9.17
N ASP A 87 11.54 2.98 8.23
CA ASP A 87 12.73 3.81 8.42
C ASP A 87 12.47 5.01 9.35
N CYS A 88 11.21 5.30 9.68
CA CYS A 88 10.83 6.41 10.54
C CYS A 88 10.76 5.98 12.02
N ALA A 89 11.67 6.51 12.85
CA ALA A 89 11.67 6.27 14.30
C ALA A 89 10.34 6.62 14.99
N GLU A 90 9.60 7.59 14.46
CA GLU A 90 8.31 8.07 14.98
C GLU A 90 7.08 7.28 14.47
N ILE A 91 7.27 6.14 13.77
CA ILE A 91 6.17 5.38 13.16
C ILE A 91 5.02 5.06 14.13
N LYS A 92 5.34 4.75 15.40
CA LYS A 92 4.35 4.41 16.45
C LYS A 92 3.44 5.57 16.83
N ASN A 93 3.90 6.81 16.67
CA ASN A 93 3.17 8.03 16.98
C ASN A 93 2.67 8.75 15.71
N CYS A 94 2.91 8.18 14.54
CA CYS A 94 2.57 8.79 13.27
C CYS A 94 1.07 8.64 12.99
N LYS A 95 0.31 9.75 13.02
CA LYS A 95 -1.13 9.74 12.73
C LYS A 95 -1.46 9.09 11.37
N ALA A 96 -0.75 9.48 10.31
CA ALA A 96 -1.04 9.00 8.95
C ALA A 96 -0.82 7.48 8.81
N ALA A 97 0.28 6.95 9.35
CA ALA A 97 0.54 5.51 9.35
C ALA A 97 -0.41 4.77 10.29
N GLY A 98 -0.69 5.35 11.47
CA GLY A 98 -1.62 4.79 12.46
C GLY A 98 -3.04 4.59 11.94
N GLU A 99 -3.55 5.51 11.11
CA GLU A 99 -4.85 5.33 10.44
C GLU A 99 -4.88 4.12 9.51
N ILE A 100 -3.76 3.82 8.83
CA ILE A 100 -3.66 2.60 8.01
C ILE A 100 -3.60 1.37 8.90
N PHE A 101 -2.76 1.37 9.94
CA PHE A 101 -2.62 0.22 10.84
C PHE A 101 -3.90 -0.11 11.62
N ALA A 102 -4.74 0.90 11.89
CA ALA A 102 -6.04 0.68 12.51
C ALA A 102 -7.01 -0.09 11.59
N ASN A 103 -6.93 0.13 10.27
CA ASN A 103 -7.79 -0.51 9.28
C ASN A 103 -7.19 -1.81 8.72
N SER A 104 -5.86 -1.89 8.65
CA SER A 104 -5.04 -2.99 8.13
C SER A 104 -3.86 -3.25 9.08
N PRO A 105 -4.08 -3.93 10.23
CA PRO A 105 -3.03 -4.21 11.20
C PRO A 105 -1.83 -4.97 10.61
N GLU A 106 -2.06 -5.81 9.61
CA GLU A 106 -1.05 -6.53 8.85
C GLU A 106 -0.01 -5.61 8.20
N ALA A 107 -0.36 -4.36 7.90
CA ALA A 107 0.56 -3.41 7.28
C ALA A 107 1.74 -3.09 8.21
N LEU A 108 1.52 -2.96 9.52
CA LEU A 108 2.62 -2.76 10.46
C LEU A 108 3.52 -4.00 10.54
N TYR A 109 2.92 -5.19 10.55
CA TYR A 109 3.65 -6.46 10.56
C TYR A 109 4.56 -6.60 9.32
N ASN A 110 4.02 -6.28 8.14
CA ASN A 110 4.73 -6.32 6.87
C ASN A 110 5.91 -5.33 6.81
N LEU A 111 5.80 -4.18 7.49
CA LEU A 111 6.90 -3.21 7.59
C LEU A 111 8.02 -3.67 8.52
N THR A 112 7.78 -4.61 9.42
CA THR A 112 8.80 -5.10 10.36
C THR A 112 9.42 -6.42 9.93
N ASP A 113 9.26 -6.80 8.65
CA ASP A 113 9.81 -8.03 8.03
C ASP A 113 9.43 -9.33 8.75
N GLY A 114 8.31 -9.40 9.48
CA GLY A 114 7.82 -10.66 10.07
C GLY A 114 8.87 -11.50 10.83
N ASP A 115 9.94 -10.89 11.33
CA ASP A 115 11.01 -11.67 11.98
C ASP A 115 10.46 -12.18 13.32
N SER A 116 10.36 -13.50 13.40
CA SER A 116 9.81 -14.34 14.48
C SER A 116 8.28 -14.50 14.58
N ILE A 117 7.67 -15.15 13.59
CA ILE A 117 6.85 -16.32 13.96
C ILE A 117 7.73 -17.56 13.78
N GLN A 118 8.67 -17.76 14.72
CA GLN A 118 8.83 -19.11 15.24
C GLN A 118 7.64 -19.28 16.18
N THR A 119 6.63 -20.03 15.76
CA THR A 119 5.71 -20.67 16.69
C THR A 119 6.55 -21.64 17.51
N ASP A 120 7.13 -21.19 18.63
CA ASP A 120 7.48 -22.11 19.70
C ASP A 120 6.17 -22.38 20.44
N GLU A 121 5.58 -23.54 20.15
CA GLU A 121 4.56 -24.13 20.99
C GLU A 121 5.13 -24.21 22.42
N ARG A 122 4.52 -23.46 23.34
CA ARG A 122 4.58 -23.79 24.77
C ARG A 122 3.29 -23.40 25.48
#